data_AF-A0A355V6Y2-F1
#
_entry.id   AF-A0A355V6Y2-F1
#
_cell.length_a   1.000
_cell.length_b   1.000
_cell.length_c   1.000
_cell.angle_alpha   90.00
_cell.angle_beta   90.00
_cell.angle_gamma   90.00
#
_symmetry.space_group_name_H-M   'P 1'
#
loop_
_entity.id
_entity.type
_entity.pdbx_description
1 polymer ?
#
loop_
_entity_poly.entity_id
_entity_poly.type
_entity_poly.pdbx_seq_one_letter_code
_entity_poly.pdbx_strand_id
1 'polypeptide(L)'
;KVREQGMGVFLFDEATRPPGTEQIAADGSEVYAPLNGLYTYKEVAQAMKDALGREQMSGWYKAIVQVNGLIKGGKTILSPTTSARNFQSAMFFSIANGHFDLTQAKKSMSLIKKFDNKQKLAYVQKMKDLGVIYDAPYAEEMMDLLQESQADQFFSNNKTAEAIRASWDFARDVYSFGDDFWKIIGFENEKALLLKHTDMTVEQAEKAAADRIRNTYPTYSMVGKAIQWLRRFPLVGTFVSFPAEIIRTTFNMAKTVRQDWNTPGMRPIAARRALGMSMVAGFAYAAQEIAKAMLDIDDEDEEAIRIQAAPWQKNSNLVITGRDEDGNLRYVDISFLDPYNYFKRPITAMMRDQPFDDAIVSAAADMLSPFLGTDIAAGALMEIYANKTATGGQVFKVHDSVDQQLLDIADHLRKAVQPGIASNLERTWKAMREERTAGGKKYDLVDEGLGWIGWRVSTLDPRTSLYYRSFDFSDAKADATRTLSEVLNDPNQVSDRQIVSAYERSMRMRSEAYRDMITMINSSRRSGLSDQEIAQVLRSSNVSQADARALMSSQIPPWRPTRQSEMGAVRRAEALMGREKAMEIRDRYRRAITISAD
;
A
#
# COMPACT_ATOMS: atom_id res chain seq x y z
N LYS A 1 28.29 -32.05 21.73
CA LYS A 1 27.52 -32.72 20.66
C LYS A 1 28.02 -32.39 19.24
N VAL A 2 27.77 -31.21 18.66
CA VAL A 2 28.23 -30.90 17.28
C VAL A 2 29.75 -30.90 17.15
N ARG A 3 30.48 -30.30 18.10
CA ARG A 3 31.96 -30.35 18.16
C ARG A 3 32.46 -31.78 18.20
N GLU A 4 32.04 -32.57 19.19
CA GLU A 4 32.46 -33.97 19.38
C GLU A 4 32.16 -34.87 18.17
N GLN A 5 31.04 -34.66 17.49
CA GLN A 5 30.65 -35.47 16.33
C GLN A 5 31.28 -35.00 15.00
N GLY A 6 31.73 -33.74 14.95
CA GLY A 6 32.26 -33.14 13.72
C GLY A 6 33.79 -33.10 13.63
N MET A 7 34.51 -33.24 14.75
CA MET A 7 35.98 -33.24 14.76
C MET A 7 36.55 -34.36 13.87
N GLY A 8 37.43 -33.98 12.94
CA GLY A 8 38.07 -34.89 11.99
C GLY A 8 37.21 -35.28 10.77
N VAL A 9 35.94 -34.85 10.71
CA VAL A 9 35.03 -35.13 9.59
C VAL A 9 34.72 -33.86 8.81
N PHE A 10 34.22 -32.83 9.50
CA PHE A 10 33.91 -31.53 8.91
C PHE A 10 34.34 -30.34 9.79
N LEU A 11 34.90 -30.59 10.98
CA LEU A 11 35.55 -29.62 11.85
C LEU A 11 37.00 -30.05 12.07
N PHE A 12 37.94 -29.12 11.96
CA PHE A 12 39.37 -29.41 12.02
C PHE A 12 40.09 -28.41 12.93
N ASP A 13 41.16 -28.89 13.57
CA ASP A 13 42.11 -28.00 14.23
C ASP A 13 43.08 -27.44 13.18
N GLU A 14 43.77 -26.34 13.50
CA GLU A 14 44.73 -25.71 12.58
C GLU A 14 45.78 -26.69 12.04
N ALA A 15 46.23 -27.62 12.88
CA ALA A 15 47.22 -28.65 12.53
C ALA A 15 46.68 -29.77 11.62
N THR A 16 45.35 -29.98 11.57
CA THR A 16 44.72 -31.13 10.89
C THR A 16 43.86 -30.73 9.70
N ARG A 17 43.85 -29.45 9.33
CA ARG A 17 42.94 -28.90 8.33
C ARG A 17 43.32 -29.30 6.88
N PRO A 18 42.36 -29.78 6.07
CA PRO A 18 42.53 -29.94 4.63
C PRO A 18 42.70 -28.61 3.87
N PRO A 19 43.33 -28.60 2.68
CA PRO A 19 43.35 -27.40 1.82
C PRO A 19 41.92 -26.96 1.46
N GLY A 20 41.64 -25.65 1.56
CA GLY A 20 40.33 -25.08 1.20
C GLY A 20 39.37 -24.88 2.37
N THR A 21 39.78 -25.13 3.63
CA THR A 21 38.99 -24.81 4.82
C THR A 21 39.21 -23.37 5.31
N GLU A 22 38.19 -22.77 5.92
CA GLU A 22 38.23 -21.45 6.55
C GLU A 22 37.93 -21.55 8.05
N GLN A 23 38.44 -20.59 8.83
CA GLN A 23 38.19 -20.52 10.27
C GLN A 23 36.73 -20.11 10.50
N ILE A 24 36.04 -20.82 11.40
CA ILE A 24 34.63 -20.57 11.73
C ILE A 24 34.46 -19.22 12.41
N ALA A 25 35.27 -18.96 13.44
CA ALA A 25 35.31 -17.70 14.17
C ALA A 25 36.62 -17.55 14.95
N ALA A 26 37.01 -16.29 15.21
CA ALA A 26 38.16 -15.97 16.05
C ALA A 26 37.94 -16.37 17.52
N ASP A 27 39.03 -16.59 18.25
CA ASP A 27 38.99 -16.94 19.67
C ASP A 27 38.34 -15.82 20.49
N GLY A 28 37.17 -16.11 21.07
CA GLY A 28 36.40 -15.16 21.88
C GLY A 28 34.98 -14.88 21.41
N SER A 29 34.49 -15.49 20.33
CA SER A 29 33.08 -15.35 19.94
C SER A 29 32.16 -16.16 20.87
N GLU A 30 31.26 -15.50 21.61
CA GLU A 30 30.24 -16.20 22.40
C GLU A 30 29.27 -17.01 21.52
N VAL A 31 29.02 -16.52 20.31
CA VAL A 31 28.06 -17.10 19.33
C VAL A 31 28.55 -18.42 18.75
N TYR A 32 29.86 -18.55 18.56
CA TYR A 32 30.47 -19.75 18.01
C TYR A 32 31.10 -20.62 19.10
N ALA A 33 30.98 -20.29 20.39
CA ALA A 33 31.40 -21.18 21.46
C ALA A 33 30.52 -22.46 21.46
N PRO A 34 31.08 -23.68 21.47
CA PRO A 34 32.48 -24.06 21.73
C PRO A 34 33.34 -24.36 20.48
N LEU A 35 32.92 -23.91 19.30
CA LEU A 35 33.56 -24.11 17.98
C LEU A 35 34.56 -23.02 17.59
N ASN A 36 34.82 -22.05 18.47
CA ASN A 36 35.85 -21.02 18.28
C ASN A 36 37.21 -21.65 17.98
N GLY A 37 37.96 -21.05 17.07
CA GLY A 37 39.29 -21.53 16.68
C GLY A 37 39.30 -22.71 15.72
N LEU A 38 38.16 -23.36 15.44
CA LEU A 38 38.07 -24.52 14.53
C LEU A 38 37.88 -24.09 13.07
N TYR A 39 38.32 -24.95 12.16
CA TYR A 39 38.26 -24.78 10.70
C TYR A 39 37.23 -25.73 10.07
N THR A 40 36.53 -25.29 9.02
CA THR A 40 35.59 -26.10 8.25
C THR A 40 35.60 -25.72 6.77
N TYR A 41 34.98 -26.51 5.90
CA TYR A 41 34.86 -26.20 4.47
C TYR A 41 34.05 -24.91 4.25
N LYS A 42 34.37 -24.14 3.21
CA LYS A 42 33.79 -22.81 2.98
C LYS A 42 32.26 -22.82 2.92
N GLU A 43 31.69 -23.87 2.32
CA GLU A 43 30.25 -24.07 2.17
C GLU A 43 29.57 -24.30 3.52
N VAL A 44 30.25 -25.03 4.42
CA VAL A 44 29.76 -25.29 5.79
C VAL A 44 29.89 -24.05 6.65
N ALA A 45 31.00 -23.31 6.54
CA ALA A 45 31.19 -22.03 7.20
C ALA A 45 30.14 -21.01 6.75
N GLN A 46 29.83 -20.96 5.45
CA GLN A 46 28.80 -20.09 4.91
C GLN A 46 27.40 -20.54 5.37
N ALA A 47 27.09 -21.83 5.36
CA ALA A 47 25.82 -22.34 5.87
C ALA A 47 25.63 -22.05 7.37
N MET A 48 26.71 -22.13 8.16
CA MET A 48 26.71 -21.72 9.58
C MET A 48 26.48 -20.22 9.74
N LYS A 49 27.15 -19.38 8.94
CA LYS A 49 26.91 -17.93 8.91
C LYS A 49 25.48 -17.59 8.48
N ASP A 50 24.91 -18.32 7.53
CA ASP A 50 23.54 -18.11 7.05
C ASP A 50 22.47 -18.60 8.05
N ALA A 51 22.79 -19.62 8.85
CA ALA A 51 21.92 -20.16 9.88
C ALA A 51 21.98 -19.33 11.18
N LEU A 52 23.18 -18.96 11.62
CA LEU A 52 23.44 -18.24 12.88
C LEU A 52 23.42 -16.71 12.70
N GLY A 53 23.72 -16.20 11.50
CA GLY A 53 23.56 -14.79 11.15
C GLY A 53 22.10 -14.31 11.12
N ARG A 54 21.13 -15.22 11.22
CA ARG A 54 19.72 -14.89 11.48
C ARG A 54 19.48 -14.29 12.86
N GLU A 55 20.36 -14.52 13.84
CA GLU A 55 20.22 -13.99 15.21
C GLU A 55 20.92 -12.63 15.44
N GLN A 56 21.76 -12.18 14.51
CA GLN A 56 22.52 -10.93 14.62
C GLN A 56 21.74 -9.71 14.11
N MET A 57 20.54 -9.50 14.66
CA MET A 57 19.99 -8.16 14.70
C MET A 57 20.40 -7.53 16.03
N SER A 58 21.02 -6.34 15.99
CA SER A 58 21.31 -5.55 17.18
C SER A 58 20.04 -5.41 18.05
N GLY A 59 20.18 -5.30 19.37
CA GLY A 59 19.02 -5.21 20.28
C GLY A 59 18.02 -4.11 19.89
N TRP A 60 18.53 -2.98 19.36
CA TRP A 60 17.70 -1.90 18.84
C TRP A 60 16.94 -2.28 17.56
N TYR A 61 17.52 -3.08 16.65
CA TYR A 61 16.83 -3.53 15.45
C TYR A 61 15.74 -4.55 15.79
N LYS A 62 16.02 -5.50 16.71
CA LYS A 62 15.01 -6.45 17.20
C LYS A 62 13.82 -5.70 17.79
N ALA A 63 14.07 -4.68 18.62
CA ALA A 63 13.03 -3.83 19.18
C ALA A 63 12.20 -3.11 18.11
N ILE A 64 12.83 -2.54 17.07
CA ILE A 64 12.10 -1.88 15.96
C ILE A 64 11.23 -2.89 15.20
N VAL A 65 11.75 -4.08 14.88
CA VAL A 65 10.98 -5.12 14.19
C VAL A 65 9.80 -5.58 15.04
N GLN A 66 9.98 -5.73 16.36
CA GLN A 66 8.91 -6.09 17.29
C GLN A 66 7.82 -5.01 17.35
N VAL A 67 8.20 -3.74 17.49
CA VAL A 67 7.24 -2.62 17.51
C VAL A 67 6.50 -2.50 16.18
N ASN A 68 7.20 -2.61 15.05
CA ASN A 68 6.56 -2.61 13.74
C ASN A 68 5.62 -3.81 13.57
N GLY A 69 6.00 -4.99 14.08
CA GLY A 69 5.15 -6.19 14.11
C GLY A 69 3.86 -5.96 14.90
N LEU A 70 3.96 -5.36 16.09
CA LEU A 70 2.81 -4.98 16.93
C LEU A 70 1.86 -4.01 16.25
N ILE A 71 2.40 -2.95 15.63
CA ILE A 71 1.60 -1.96 14.90
C ILE A 71 0.88 -2.63 13.73
N LYS A 72 1.58 -3.45 12.94
CA LYS A 72 1.01 -4.21 11.82
C LYS A 72 -0.09 -5.16 12.29
N GLY A 73 0.13 -5.89 13.38
CA GLY A 73 -0.89 -6.75 14.00
C GLY A 73 -2.08 -5.97 14.54
N GLY A 74 -1.86 -4.81 15.14
CA GLY A 74 -2.91 -3.93 15.64
C GLY A 74 -3.79 -3.37 14.52
N LYS A 75 -3.21 -3.04 13.36
CA LYS A 75 -3.95 -2.54 12.19
C LYS A 75 -4.61 -3.66 11.37
N THR A 76 -4.16 -4.90 11.49
CA THR A 76 -4.71 -6.06 10.75
C THR A 76 -5.62 -6.92 11.62
N ILE A 77 -5.05 -7.65 12.57
CA ILE A 77 -5.74 -8.62 13.42
C ILE A 77 -6.72 -7.90 14.36
N LEU A 78 -6.28 -6.83 15.06
CA LEU A 78 -7.15 -6.02 15.93
C LEU A 78 -7.99 -4.96 15.19
N SER A 79 -8.29 -5.19 13.92
CA SER A 79 -9.17 -4.31 13.15
C SER A 79 -10.38 -5.09 12.64
N PRO A 80 -11.60 -4.86 13.19
CA PRO A 80 -12.82 -5.45 12.67
C PRO A 80 -13.01 -5.15 11.18
N THR A 81 -12.69 -3.92 10.76
CA THR A 81 -12.68 -3.50 9.35
C THR A 81 -11.76 -4.40 8.52
N THR A 82 -10.50 -4.57 8.92
CA THR A 82 -9.54 -5.37 8.15
C THR A 82 -9.91 -6.86 8.14
N SER A 83 -10.35 -7.41 9.26
CA SER A 83 -10.81 -8.81 9.36
C SER A 83 -12.03 -9.06 8.48
N ALA A 84 -13.00 -8.14 8.46
CA ALA A 84 -14.16 -8.24 7.57
C ALA A 84 -13.76 -8.15 6.09
N ARG A 85 -12.82 -7.25 5.74
CA ARG A 85 -12.28 -7.15 4.37
C ARG A 85 -11.54 -8.43 3.97
N ASN A 86 -10.73 -9.00 4.86
CA ASN A 86 -10.01 -10.24 4.61
C ASN A 86 -11.00 -11.37 4.29
N PHE A 87 -12.01 -11.57 5.15
CA PHE A 87 -13.07 -12.56 4.93
C PHE A 87 -13.78 -12.38 3.58
N GLN A 88 -14.16 -11.14 3.23
CA GLN A 88 -14.86 -10.86 1.97
C GLN A 88 -13.95 -11.06 0.74
N SER A 89 -12.71 -10.57 0.79
CA SER A 89 -11.74 -10.72 -0.30
C SER A 89 -11.33 -12.17 -0.53
N ALA A 90 -11.27 -12.99 0.53
CA ALA A 90 -10.89 -14.39 0.44
C ALA A 90 -11.93 -15.24 -0.33
N MET A 91 -13.19 -14.80 -0.39
CA MET A 91 -14.20 -15.37 -1.28
C MET A 91 -13.74 -15.39 -2.75
N PHE A 92 -13.03 -14.35 -3.19
CA PHE A 92 -12.58 -14.24 -4.58
C PHE A 92 -11.48 -15.25 -4.94
N PHE A 93 -10.73 -15.77 -3.97
CA PHE A 93 -9.86 -16.94 -4.21
C PHE A 93 -10.68 -18.19 -4.52
N SER A 94 -11.81 -18.38 -3.82
CA SER A 94 -12.77 -19.45 -4.09
C SER A 94 -13.38 -19.34 -5.48
N ILE A 95 -13.88 -18.16 -5.83
CA ILE A 95 -14.48 -17.91 -7.13
C ILE A 95 -13.45 -18.08 -8.25
N ALA A 96 -12.25 -17.49 -8.13
CA ALA A 96 -11.20 -17.59 -9.15
C ALA A 96 -10.75 -19.03 -9.42
N ASN A 97 -10.73 -19.87 -8.38
CA ASN A 97 -10.44 -21.29 -8.51
C ASN A 97 -11.64 -22.14 -8.96
N GLY A 98 -12.79 -21.54 -9.25
CA GLY A 98 -14.00 -22.26 -9.66
C GLY A 98 -14.68 -23.01 -8.52
N HIS A 99 -14.38 -22.72 -7.25
CA HIS A 99 -14.96 -23.40 -6.09
C HIS A 99 -16.33 -22.81 -5.72
N PHE A 100 -17.32 -23.04 -6.58
CA PHE A 100 -18.69 -22.53 -6.45
C PHE A 100 -19.61 -23.33 -5.53
N ASP A 101 -19.22 -24.52 -5.06
CA ASP A 101 -20.09 -25.31 -4.19
C ASP A 101 -19.99 -24.81 -2.73
N LEU A 102 -20.96 -23.98 -2.34
CA LEU A 102 -21.09 -23.44 -0.99
C LEU A 102 -21.80 -24.37 -0.01
N THR A 103 -22.25 -25.57 -0.42
CA THR A 103 -22.86 -26.53 0.53
C THR A 103 -21.89 -26.95 1.64
N GLN A 104 -20.58 -26.85 1.36
CA GLN A 104 -19.49 -27.09 2.30
C GLN A 104 -19.29 -25.97 3.32
N ALA A 105 -19.95 -24.81 3.16
CA ALA A 105 -19.87 -23.70 4.10
C ALA A 105 -20.38 -24.08 5.50
N LYS A 106 -21.42 -24.93 5.61
CA LYS A 106 -21.90 -25.44 6.91
C LYS A 106 -20.82 -26.27 7.62
N LYS A 107 -20.07 -27.09 6.87
CA LYS A 107 -18.95 -27.89 7.40
C LYS A 107 -17.83 -26.97 7.88
N SER A 108 -17.44 -25.98 7.07
CA SER A 108 -16.43 -24.98 7.42
C SER A 108 -16.82 -24.16 8.67
N MET A 109 -18.05 -23.65 8.73
CA MET A 109 -18.61 -22.90 9.87
C MET A 109 -18.67 -23.75 11.16
N SER A 110 -18.92 -25.07 11.04
CA SER A 110 -19.00 -25.97 12.19
C SER A 110 -17.65 -26.21 12.89
N LEU A 111 -16.54 -25.87 12.22
CA LEU A 111 -15.17 -26.02 12.71
C LEU A 111 -14.69 -24.81 13.52
N ILE A 112 -15.48 -23.73 13.60
CA ILE A 112 -15.20 -22.54 14.44
C ILE A 112 -15.25 -22.89 15.93
N LYS A 113 -16.19 -23.74 16.33
CA LYS A 113 -16.26 -24.27 17.71
C LYS A 113 -15.30 -25.46 17.83
N LYS A 114 -14.00 -25.15 17.83
CA LYS A 114 -12.87 -26.08 17.67
C LYS A 114 -12.75 -27.19 18.73
N PHE A 115 -13.54 -27.16 19.81
CA PHE A 115 -13.28 -28.00 21.00
C PHE A 115 -14.44 -28.88 21.50
N ASP A 116 -15.62 -28.87 20.88
CA ASP A 116 -16.76 -29.65 21.40
C ASP A 116 -16.80 -31.12 20.93
N ASN A 117 -16.00 -31.54 19.94
CA ASN A 117 -16.14 -32.86 19.32
C ASN A 117 -14.81 -33.44 18.81
N LYS A 118 -14.46 -34.67 19.25
CA LYS A 118 -13.25 -35.41 18.84
C LYS A 118 -13.11 -35.58 17.32
N GLN A 119 -14.21 -35.74 16.58
CA GLN A 119 -14.17 -35.87 15.11
C GLN A 119 -13.78 -34.55 14.43
N LYS A 120 -14.23 -33.41 14.97
CA LYS A 120 -13.84 -32.09 14.46
C LYS A 120 -12.37 -31.82 14.72
N LEU A 121 -11.86 -32.21 15.89
CA LEU A 121 -10.45 -32.10 16.23
C LEU A 121 -9.56 -32.91 15.27
N ALA A 122 -9.95 -34.16 14.98
CA ALA A 122 -9.22 -35.00 14.03
C ALA A 122 -9.21 -34.41 12.60
N TYR A 123 -10.33 -33.83 12.17
CA TYR A 123 -10.40 -33.16 10.87
C TYR A 123 -9.52 -31.90 10.83
N VAL A 124 -9.53 -31.06 11.88
CA VAL A 124 -8.67 -29.88 11.99
C VAL A 124 -7.19 -30.29 11.99
N GLN A 125 -6.82 -31.32 12.75
CA GLN A 125 -5.46 -31.88 12.73
C GLN A 125 -5.05 -32.31 11.33
N LYS A 126 -5.91 -33.08 10.63
CA LYS A 126 -5.66 -33.48 9.25
C LYS A 126 -5.46 -32.30 8.30
N MET A 127 -6.29 -31.26 8.40
CA MET A 127 -6.16 -30.07 7.56
C MET A 127 -4.87 -29.29 7.87
N LYS A 128 -4.42 -29.27 9.15
CA LYS A 128 -3.11 -28.73 9.53
C LYS A 128 -1.97 -29.56 8.97
N ASP A 129 -2.01 -30.89 9.10
CA ASP A 129 -0.98 -31.80 8.60
C ASP A 129 -0.83 -31.72 7.07
N LEU A 130 -1.95 -31.51 6.36
CA LEU A 130 -1.96 -31.27 4.93
C LEU A 130 -1.52 -29.84 4.54
N GLY A 131 -1.37 -28.93 5.50
CA GLY A 131 -0.99 -27.53 5.31
C GLY A 131 -2.08 -26.66 4.69
N VAL A 132 -3.35 -27.06 4.80
CA VAL A 132 -4.51 -26.34 4.21
C VAL A 132 -4.95 -25.16 5.08
N ILE A 133 -4.78 -25.25 6.40
CA ILE A 133 -5.21 -24.23 7.37
C ILE A 133 -4.08 -23.88 8.32
N TYR A 134 -4.24 -22.76 9.06
CA TYR A 134 -3.26 -22.23 10.03
C TYR A 134 -1.92 -21.77 9.45
N ASP A 135 -1.88 -21.39 8.17
CA ASP A 135 -0.72 -20.71 7.58
C ASP A 135 -0.87 -19.18 7.68
N ALA A 136 -1.07 -18.68 8.90
CA ALA A 136 -1.20 -17.25 9.18
C ALA A 136 0.17 -16.69 9.62
N PRO A 137 0.98 -16.14 8.70
CA PRO A 137 2.40 -15.83 8.92
C PRO A 137 2.61 -14.68 9.91
N TYR A 138 1.57 -13.88 10.18
CA TYR A 138 1.62 -12.74 11.06
C TYR A 138 1.12 -13.07 12.47
N ALA A 139 0.45 -14.20 12.68
CA ALA A 139 -0.09 -14.53 13.99
C ALA A 139 0.93 -15.31 14.83
N GLU A 140 1.66 -16.24 14.22
CA GLU A 140 2.62 -17.11 14.91
C GLU A 140 3.95 -16.39 15.15
N GLU A 141 4.54 -15.79 14.11
CA GLU A 141 5.79 -15.01 14.21
C GLU A 141 5.63 -13.75 15.08
N MET A 142 4.44 -13.16 15.15
CA MET A 142 4.17 -12.03 16.05
C MET A 142 4.01 -12.46 17.51
N MET A 143 3.52 -13.67 17.76
CA MET A 143 3.47 -14.23 19.10
C MET A 143 4.86 -14.62 19.59
N ASP A 144 5.71 -15.18 18.72
CA ASP A 144 7.11 -15.42 19.04
C ASP A 144 7.82 -14.09 19.36
N LEU A 145 7.61 -13.06 18.52
CA LEU A 145 8.16 -11.71 18.77
C LEU A 145 7.59 -11.03 20.04
N LEU A 146 6.33 -11.29 20.39
CA LEU A 146 5.67 -10.77 21.60
C LEU A 146 6.17 -11.48 22.87
N GLN A 147 6.25 -12.81 22.83
CA GLN A 147 6.78 -13.64 23.93
C GLN A 147 8.27 -13.36 24.17
N GLU A 148 9.04 -13.07 23.12
CA GLU A 148 10.46 -12.69 23.22
C GLU A 148 10.69 -11.24 23.72
N SER A 149 9.70 -10.34 23.60
CA SER A 149 9.88 -8.90 23.84
C SER A 149 9.92 -8.46 25.30
N GLN A 150 9.83 -9.36 26.28
CA GLN A 150 9.56 -9.01 27.69
C GLN A 150 8.33 -8.08 27.87
N ALA A 151 7.45 -7.94 26.87
CA ALA A 151 6.16 -7.28 27.04
C ALA A 151 5.34 -7.98 28.14
N ASP A 152 5.59 -9.26 28.37
CA ASP A 152 5.06 -9.99 29.53
C ASP A 152 5.41 -9.33 30.88
N GLN A 153 6.52 -8.60 31.01
CA GLN A 153 6.86 -7.84 32.23
C GLN A 153 6.17 -6.47 32.30
N PHE A 154 5.85 -5.85 31.16
CA PHE A 154 5.08 -4.60 31.13
C PHE A 154 3.59 -4.83 31.42
N PHE A 155 3.10 -6.04 31.17
CA PHE A 155 1.72 -6.47 31.36
C PHE A 155 1.54 -7.51 32.48
N SER A 156 2.54 -7.70 33.36
CA SER A 156 2.52 -8.76 34.39
C SER A 156 1.61 -8.49 35.60
N ASN A 157 0.77 -7.45 35.59
CA ASN A 157 -0.27 -7.35 36.62
C ASN A 157 -1.54 -6.57 36.24
N ASN A 158 -2.65 -7.08 36.78
CA ASN A 158 -4.06 -6.66 36.70
C ASN A 158 -4.81 -6.94 35.38
N LYS A 159 -6.06 -7.41 35.56
CA LYS A 159 -7.15 -7.78 34.63
C LYS A 159 -7.17 -7.15 33.22
N THR A 160 -6.59 -5.96 33.06
CA THR A 160 -6.36 -5.30 31.77
C THR A 160 -5.47 -6.14 30.84
N ALA A 161 -4.40 -6.78 31.35
CA ALA A 161 -3.53 -7.63 30.54
C ALA A 161 -4.24 -8.90 30.04
N GLU A 162 -5.07 -9.51 30.89
CA GLU A 162 -5.93 -10.64 30.51
C GLU A 162 -7.00 -10.22 29.49
N ALA A 163 -7.63 -9.06 29.67
CA ALA A 163 -8.60 -8.54 28.72
C ALA A 163 -7.95 -8.21 27.37
N ILE A 164 -6.72 -7.68 27.37
CA ILE A 164 -5.92 -7.44 26.16
C ILE A 164 -5.58 -8.77 25.49
N ARG A 165 -5.02 -9.75 26.21
CA ARG A 165 -4.72 -11.09 25.67
C ARG A 165 -5.96 -11.78 25.10
N ALA A 166 -7.08 -11.76 25.82
CA ALA A 166 -8.36 -12.31 25.35
C ALA A 166 -8.88 -11.61 24.09
N SER A 167 -8.73 -10.27 24.01
CA SER A 167 -9.10 -9.51 22.80
C SER A 167 -8.20 -9.86 21.62
N TRP A 168 -6.90 -10.07 21.86
CA TRP A 168 -5.93 -10.53 20.86
C TRP A 168 -6.23 -11.94 20.37
N ASP A 169 -6.48 -12.89 21.29
CA ASP A 169 -6.82 -14.27 20.95
C ASP A 169 -8.15 -14.34 20.17
N PHE A 170 -9.18 -13.60 20.59
CA PHE A 170 -10.44 -13.51 19.86
C PHE A 170 -10.24 -12.93 18.46
N ALA A 171 -9.47 -11.84 18.33
CA ALA A 171 -9.18 -11.23 17.05
C ALA A 171 -8.36 -12.14 16.13
N ARG A 172 -7.39 -12.88 16.66
CA ARG A 172 -6.64 -13.91 15.94
C ARG A 172 -7.57 -15.03 15.45
N ASP A 173 -8.47 -15.49 16.31
CA ASP A 173 -9.39 -16.58 15.98
C ASP A 173 -10.39 -16.15 14.90
N VAL A 174 -10.87 -14.91 14.92
CA VAL A 174 -11.70 -14.31 13.85
C VAL A 174 -10.91 -14.10 12.55
N TYR A 175 -9.66 -13.64 12.64
CA TYR A 175 -8.80 -13.42 11.47
C TYR A 175 -8.41 -14.73 10.78
N SER A 176 -7.91 -15.70 11.56
CA SER A 176 -7.58 -17.05 11.06
C SER A 176 -8.83 -17.78 10.55
N PHE A 177 -9.98 -17.58 11.19
CA PHE A 177 -11.25 -18.09 10.68
C PHE A 177 -11.53 -17.62 9.26
N GLY A 178 -11.27 -16.35 8.94
CA GLY A 178 -11.62 -15.82 7.63
C GLY A 178 -10.92 -16.56 6.48
N ASP A 179 -9.61 -16.74 6.59
CA ASP A 179 -8.78 -17.45 5.60
C ASP A 179 -9.04 -18.97 5.61
N ASP A 180 -9.02 -19.59 6.80
CA ASP A 180 -9.27 -21.02 6.96
C ASP A 180 -10.65 -21.41 6.41
N PHE A 181 -11.66 -20.55 6.59
CA PHE A 181 -13.03 -20.81 6.15
C PHE A 181 -13.10 -21.07 4.65
N TRP A 182 -12.49 -20.19 3.85
CA TRP A 182 -12.48 -20.31 2.38
C TRP A 182 -11.55 -21.40 1.89
N LYS A 183 -10.41 -21.62 2.54
CA LYS A 183 -9.51 -22.74 2.21
C LYS A 183 -10.16 -24.09 2.45
N ILE A 184 -10.94 -24.25 3.53
CA ILE A 184 -11.70 -25.49 3.80
C ILE A 184 -12.78 -25.70 2.73
N ILE A 185 -13.54 -24.67 2.37
CA ILE A 185 -14.53 -24.76 1.28
C ILE A 185 -13.84 -25.17 -0.02
N GLY A 186 -12.72 -24.52 -0.34
CA GLY A 186 -11.94 -24.82 -1.52
C GLY A 186 -11.42 -26.25 -1.53
N PHE A 187 -10.85 -26.71 -0.41
CA PHE A 187 -10.35 -28.07 -0.25
C PHE A 187 -11.43 -29.13 -0.48
N GLU A 188 -12.61 -28.94 0.10
CA GLU A 188 -13.72 -29.88 -0.07
C GLU A 188 -14.27 -29.86 -1.50
N ASN A 189 -14.34 -28.69 -2.13
CA ASN A 189 -14.68 -28.56 -3.56
C ASN A 189 -13.68 -29.33 -4.42
N GLU A 190 -12.38 -29.09 -4.21
CA GLU A 190 -11.30 -29.68 -5.00
C GLU A 190 -11.28 -31.19 -4.87
N LYS A 191 -11.37 -31.71 -3.64
CA LYS A 191 -11.45 -33.15 -3.37
C LYS A 191 -12.66 -33.78 -4.06
N ALA A 192 -13.84 -33.15 -3.98
CA ALA A 192 -15.05 -33.67 -4.62
C ALA A 192 -14.93 -33.69 -6.14
N LEU A 193 -14.33 -32.65 -6.74
CA LEU A 193 -14.09 -32.57 -8.18
C LEU A 193 -13.09 -33.65 -8.64
N LEU A 194 -11.98 -33.83 -7.91
CA LEU A 194 -10.98 -34.86 -8.22
C LEU A 194 -11.58 -36.26 -8.15
N LEU A 195 -12.33 -36.59 -7.10
CA LEU A 195 -12.98 -37.91 -6.97
C LEU A 195 -14.03 -38.18 -8.05
N LYS A 196 -14.68 -37.13 -8.56
CA LYS A 196 -15.72 -37.26 -9.58
C LYS A 196 -15.15 -37.43 -11.00
N HIS A 197 -14.00 -36.81 -11.28
CA HIS A 197 -13.46 -36.68 -12.64
C HIS A 197 -12.17 -37.48 -12.87
N THR A 198 -11.67 -38.16 -11.83
CA THR A 198 -10.47 -39.02 -11.90
C THR A 198 -10.71 -40.31 -11.11
N ASP A 199 -9.88 -41.32 -11.35
CA ASP A 199 -9.91 -42.59 -10.62
C ASP A 199 -9.05 -42.57 -9.32
N MET A 200 -8.80 -41.38 -8.76
CA MET A 200 -7.99 -41.23 -7.54
C MET A 200 -8.69 -41.86 -6.33
N THR A 201 -7.90 -42.46 -5.44
CA THR A 201 -8.41 -42.85 -4.11
C THR A 201 -8.70 -41.61 -3.26
N VAL A 202 -9.49 -41.75 -2.20
CA VAL A 202 -9.79 -40.65 -1.27
C VAL A 202 -8.51 -40.00 -0.72
N GLU A 203 -7.52 -40.81 -0.34
CA GLU A 203 -6.26 -40.29 0.20
C GLU A 203 -5.43 -39.53 -0.86
N GLN A 204 -5.41 -40.02 -2.10
CA GLN A 204 -4.74 -39.35 -3.21
C GLN A 204 -5.43 -38.03 -3.56
N ALA A 205 -6.77 -38.03 -3.62
CA ALA A 205 -7.57 -36.85 -3.89
C ALA A 205 -7.40 -35.79 -2.79
N GLU A 206 -7.29 -36.20 -1.52
CA GLU A 206 -7.03 -35.29 -0.40
C GLU A 206 -5.64 -34.65 -0.48
N LYS A 207 -4.60 -35.43 -0.76
CA LYS A 207 -3.23 -34.90 -0.92
C LYS A 207 -3.14 -33.94 -2.12
N ALA A 208 -3.75 -34.30 -3.25
CA ALA A 208 -3.80 -33.47 -4.45
C ALA A 208 -4.63 -32.19 -4.23
N ALA A 209 -5.77 -32.28 -3.53
CA ALA A 209 -6.58 -31.13 -3.18
C ALA A 209 -5.81 -30.17 -2.26
N ALA A 210 -5.12 -30.68 -1.24
CA ALA A 210 -4.31 -29.87 -0.35
C ALA A 210 -3.19 -29.13 -1.08
N ASP A 211 -2.46 -29.82 -1.96
CA ASP A 211 -1.41 -29.20 -2.77
C ASP A 211 -1.96 -28.10 -3.69
N ARG A 212 -3.11 -28.34 -4.34
CA ARG A 212 -3.78 -27.34 -5.17
C ARG A 212 -4.19 -26.11 -4.36
N ILE A 213 -4.80 -26.29 -3.18
CA ILE A 213 -5.19 -25.16 -2.32
C ILE A 213 -3.97 -24.36 -1.87
N ARG A 214 -2.90 -25.01 -1.42
CA ARG A 214 -1.64 -24.33 -1.05
C ARG A 214 -1.00 -23.58 -2.21
N ASN A 215 -1.21 -24.08 -3.43
CA ASN A 215 -0.67 -23.45 -4.63
C ASN A 215 -1.54 -22.31 -5.18
N THR A 216 -2.85 -22.33 -4.98
CA THR A 216 -3.77 -21.36 -5.57
C THR A 216 -4.48 -20.42 -4.58
N TYR A 217 -4.23 -20.59 -3.29
CA TYR A 217 -4.62 -19.67 -2.21
C TYR A 217 -3.37 -19.13 -1.52
N PRO A 218 -3.42 -17.90 -0.96
CA PRO A 218 -2.29 -17.35 -0.22
C PRO A 218 -1.84 -18.29 0.89
N THR A 219 -0.58 -18.70 0.83
CA THR A 219 0.04 -19.70 1.72
C THR A 219 1.42 -19.16 2.06
N TYR A 220 1.46 -18.34 3.09
CA TYR A 220 2.59 -17.46 3.36
C TYR A 220 3.85 -18.19 3.84
N SER A 221 3.72 -19.42 4.34
CA SER A 221 4.85 -20.33 4.57
C SER A 221 5.65 -20.62 3.29
N MET A 222 5.07 -20.43 2.11
CA MET A 222 5.71 -20.65 0.81
C MET A 222 6.42 -19.40 0.25
N VAL A 223 6.39 -18.28 0.95
CA VAL A 223 7.05 -17.04 0.53
C VAL A 223 8.57 -17.21 0.56
N GLY A 224 9.24 -16.82 -0.52
CA GLY A 224 10.69 -16.93 -0.65
C GLY A 224 11.49 -16.08 0.34
N LYS A 225 12.73 -16.50 0.64
CA LYS A 225 13.62 -15.86 1.64
C LYS A 225 13.82 -14.36 1.44
N ALA A 226 13.90 -13.90 0.18
CA ALA A 226 14.08 -12.48 -0.13
C ALA A 226 12.88 -11.62 0.32
N ILE A 227 11.65 -12.11 0.11
CA ILE A 227 10.43 -11.42 0.56
C ILE A 227 10.28 -11.52 2.07
N GLN A 228 10.66 -12.65 2.68
CA GLN A 228 10.71 -12.78 4.14
C GLN A 228 11.66 -11.75 4.78
N TRP A 229 12.82 -11.51 4.16
CA TRP A 229 13.76 -10.47 4.58
C TRP A 229 13.18 -9.07 4.39
N LEU A 230 12.63 -8.77 3.21
CA LEU A 230 12.04 -7.46 2.91
C LEU A 230 10.89 -7.11 3.86
N ARG A 231 10.05 -8.08 4.25
CA ARG A 231 8.96 -7.89 5.22
C ARG A 231 9.46 -7.44 6.60
N ARG A 232 10.67 -7.87 6.98
CA ARG A 232 11.29 -7.54 8.27
C ARG A 232 12.10 -6.24 8.22
N PHE A 233 12.18 -5.59 7.06
CA PHE A 233 12.92 -4.35 6.92
C PHE A 233 12.16 -3.18 7.56
N PRO A 234 12.80 -2.33 8.38
CA PRO A 234 12.10 -1.37 9.22
C PRO A 234 11.61 -0.10 8.49
N LEU A 235 12.11 0.15 7.28
CA LEU A 235 11.78 1.38 6.53
C LEU A 235 10.86 1.15 5.34
N VAL A 236 10.84 -0.06 4.77
CA VAL A 236 10.00 -0.43 3.63
C VAL A 236 9.39 -1.80 3.82
N GLY A 237 8.24 -2.06 3.19
CA GLY A 237 7.72 -3.41 3.04
C GLY A 237 6.67 -3.85 4.05
N THR A 238 5.77 -2.95 4.44
CA THR A 238 4.69 -3.21 5.42
C THR A 238 3.86 -4.45 5.11
N PHE A 239 3.60 -4.72 3.82
CA PHE A 239 2.72 -5.80 3.36
C PHE A 239 3.25 -6.57 2.13
N VAL A 240 4.57 -6.72 1.96
CA VAL A 240 5.18 -7.34 0.76
C VAL A 240 4.81 -8.80 0.51
N SER A 241 4.44 -9.55 1.56
CA SER A 241 4.12 -10.98 1.43
C SER A 241 2.81 -11.22 0.70
N PHE A 242 1.81 -10.35 0.84
CA PHE A 242 0.53 -10.54 0.17
C PHE A 242 0.64 -10.38 -1.35
N PRO A 243 1.21 -9.29 -1.91
CA PRO A 243 1.47 -9.18 -3.35
C PRO A 243 2.31 -10.32 -3.91
N ALA A 244 3.34 -10.78 -3.19
CA ALA A 244 4.14 -11.92 -3.60
C ALA A 244 3.31 -13.21 -3.72
N GLU A 245 2.41 -13.46 -2.76
CA GLU A 245 1.50 -14.58 -2.79
C GLU A 245 0.43 -14.45 -3.88
N ILE A 246 -0.08 -13.25 -4.16
CA ILE A 246 -0.99 -13.02 -5.29
C ILE A 246 -0.29 -13.40 -6.60
N ILE A 247 0.96 -12.97 -6.80
CA ILE A 247 1.74 -13.33 -7.99
C ILE A 247 1.89 -14.86 -8.09
N ARG A 248 2.37 -15.51 -7.03
CA ARG A 248 2.58 -16.98 -7.00
C ARG A 248 1.28 -17.75 -7.29
N THR A 249 0.20 -17.38 -6.62
CA THR A 249 -1.10 -18.06 -6.74
C THR A 249 -1.73 -17.84 -8.11
N THR A 250 -1.62 -16.64 -8.70
CA THR A 250 -2.07 -16.39 -10.08
C THR A 250 -1.33 -17.24 -11.11
N PHE A 251 0.00 -17.38 -11.01
CA PHE A 251 0.76 -18.27 -11.90
C PHE A 251 0.37 -19.73 -11.72
N ASN A 252 0.23 -20.19 -10.48
CA ASN A 252 -0.19 -21.55 -10.17
C ASN A 252 -1.62 -21.83 -10.63
N MET A 253 -2.54 -20.88 -10.49
CA MET A 253 -3.90 -20.99 -11.01
C MET A 253 -3.91 -21.22 -12.52
N ALA A 254 -3.16 -20.44 -13.28
CA ALA A 254 -3.03 -20.62 -14.73
C ALA A 254 -2.39 -21.97 -15.10
N LYS A 255 -1.36 -22.38 -14.34
CA LYS A 255 -0.72 -23.70 -14.48
C LYS A 255 -1.71 -24.84 -14.22
N THR A 256 -2.53 -24.74 -13.17
CA THR A 256 -3.56 -25.73 -12.81
C THR A 256 -4.63 -25.82 -13.89
N VAL A 257 -5.09 -24.69 -14.46
CA VAL A 257 -6.03 -24.70 -15.60
C VAL A 257 -5.44 -25.46 -16.79
N ARG A 258 -4.18 -25.19 -17.14
CA ARG A 258 -3.48 -25.88 -18.23
C ARG A 258 -3.31 -27.38 -17.95
N GLN A 259 -2.99 -27.74 -16.71
CA GLN A 259 -2.88 -29.14 -16.30
C GLN A 259 -4.23 -29.87 -16.39
N ASP A 260 -5.31 -29.26 -15.88
CA ASP A 260 -6.66 -29.81 -15.94
C ASP A 260 -7.16 -29.92 -17.39
N TRP A 261 -6.76 -29.00 -18.29
CA TRP A 261 -7.13 -29.04 -19.71
C TRP A 261 -6.49 -30.24 -20.46
N ASN A 262 -5.25 -30.57 -20.09
CA ASN A 262 -4.47 -31.65 -20.69
C ASN A 262 -4.75 -33.02 -20.06
N THR A 263 -5.40 -33.05 -18.89
CA THR A 263 -5.74 -34.30 -18.20
C THR A 263 -7.08 -34.84 -18.72
N PRO A 264 -7.16 -36.13 -19.15
CA PRO A 264 -8.42 -36.74 -19.54
C PRO A 264 -9.48 -36.64 -18.43
N GLY A 265 -10.73 -36.32 -18.78
CA GLY A 265 -11.84 -36.18 -17.82
C GLY A 265 -11.92 -34.84 -17.07
N MET A 266 -10.84 -34.05 -17.04
CA MET A 266 -10.71 -32.82 -16.23
C MET A 266 -11.02 -31.51 -16.99
N ARG A 267 -11.25 -31.56 -18.31
CA ARG A 267 -11.59 -30.37 -19.12
C ARG A 267 -12.77 -29.54 -18.59
N PRO A 268 -13.87 -30.13 -18.09
CA PRO A 268 -14.96 -29.35 -17.49
C PRO A 268 -14.50 -28.55 -16.26
N ILE A 269 -13.56 -29.08 -15.47
CA ILE A 269 -12.99 -28.38 -14.30
C ILE A 269 -12.10 -27.23 -14.77
N ALA A 270 -11.29 -27.43 -15.81
CA ALA A 270 -10.48 -26.37 -16.41
C ALA A 270 -11.34 -25.20 -16.91
N ALA A 271 -12.45 -25.49 -17.61
CA ALA A 271 -13.40 -24.49 -18.06
C ALA A 271 -14.08 -23.75 -16.89
N ARG A 272 -14.45 -24.49 -15.84
CA ARG A 272 -15.03 -23.94 -14.60
C ARG A 272 -14.09 -22.96 -13.90
N ARG A 273 -12.79 -23.28 -13.83
CA ARG A 273 -11.74 -22.38 -13.30
C ARG A 273 -11.56 -21.15 -14.17
N ALA A 274 -11.47 -21.32 -15.49
CA ALA A 274 -11.35 -20.20 -16.42
C ALA A 274 -12.54 -19.23 -16.29
N LEU A 275 -13.75 -19.76 -16.18
CA LEU A 275 -14.96 -18.96 -15.90
C LEU A 275 -14.82 -18.20 -14.57
N GLY A 276 -14.38 -18.87 -13.51
CA GLY A 276 -14.11 -18.26 -12.21
C GLY A 276 -13.14 -17.08 -12.30
N MET A 277 -12.00 -17.27 -12.98
CA MET A 277 -11.02 -16.20 -13.21
C MET A 277 -11.62 -15.04 -13.99
N SER A 278 -12.39 -15.31 -15.04
CA SER A 278 -13.07 -14.27 -15.83
C SER A 278 -14.11 -13.49 -15.00
N MET A 279 -14.88 -14.18 -14.14
CA MET A 279 -15.83 -13.52 -13.23
C MET A 279 -15.11 -12.57 -12.27
N VAL A 280 -14.01 -13.02 -11.65
CA VAL A 280 -13.22 -12.17 -10.76
C VAL A 280 -12.55 -11.03 -11.54
N ALA A 281 -12.07 -11.29 -12.75
CA ALA A 281 -11.48 -10.27 -13.62
C ALA A 281 -12.48 -9.14 -13.94
N GLY A 282 -13.71 -9.50 -14.31
CA GLY A 282 -14.76 -8.56 -14.70
C GLY A 282 -15.59 -7.97 -13.56
N PHE A 283 -15.53 -8.55 -12.34
CA PHE A 283 -16.45 -8.17 -11.24
C PHE A 283 -16.47 -6.67 -10.94
N ALA A 284 -15.29 -6.06 -10.76
CA ALA A 284 -15.19 -4.65 -10.41
C ALA A 284 -15.76 -3.76 -11.53
N TYR A 285 -15.32 -3.96 -12.77
CA TYR A 285 -15.82 -3.22 -13.93
C TYR A 285 -17.33 -3.38 -14.08
N ALA A 286 -17.86 -4.60 -13.97
CA ALA A 286 -19.30 -4.84 -14.02
C ALA A 286 -20.07 -4.11 -12.91
N ALA A 287 -19.55 -4.10 -11.68
CA ALA A 287 -20.16 -3.38 -10.57
C ALA A 287 -20.16 -1.86 -10.81
N GLN A 288 -19.08 -1.32 -11.39
CA GLN A 288 -18.99 0.10 -11.75
C GLN A 288 -19.98 0.46 -12.87
N GLU A 289 -20.05 -0.33 -13.95
CA GLU A 289 -20.99 -0.10 -15.05
C GLU A 289 -22.46 -0.19 -14.60
N ILE A 290 -22.80 -1.17 -13.75
CA ILE A 290 -24.15 -1.27 -13.18
C ILE A 290 -24.47 -0.04 -12.34
N ALA A 291 -23.54 0.41 -11.50
CA ALA A 291 -23.74 1.61 -10.68
C ALA A 291 -23.91 2.87 -11.54
N LYS A 292 -23.10 3.03 -12.59
CA LYS A 292 -23.20 4.12 -13.57
C LYS A 292 -24.57 4.12 -14.25
N ALA A 293 -25.00 2.97 -14.77
CA ALA A 293 -26.30 2.81 -15.42
C ALA A 293 -27.49 3.06 -14.48
N MET A 294 -27.39 2.65 -13.20
CA MET A 294 -28.45 2.87 -12.21
C MET A 294 -28.57 4.32 -11.75
N LEU A 295 -27.47 5.07 -11.78
CA LEU A 295 -27.39 6.43 -11.25
C LEU A 295 -27.36 7.51 -12.35
N ASP A 296 -27.46 7.11 -13.62
CA ASP A 296 -27.37 7.98 -14.79
C ASP A 296 -26.07 8.80 -14.80
N ILE A 297 -24.95 8.11 -14.57
CA ILE A 297 -23.60 8.67 -14.49
C ILE A 297 -22.79 8.17 -15.68
N ASP A 298 -22.03 9.04 -16.33
CA ASP A 298 -21.18 8.67 -17.46
C ASP A 298 -19.69 8.50 -17.11
N ASP A 299 -18.87 8.13 -18.10
CA ASP A 299 -17.43 7.87 -17.92
C ASP A 299 -16.65 9.13 -17.52
N GLU A 300 -17.10 10.29 -17.98
CA GLU A 300 -16.45 11.56 -17.69
C GLU A 300 -16.76 12.02 -16.24
N ASP A 301 -17.93 11.68 -15.70
CA ASP A 301 -18.24 11.82 -14.27
C ASP A 301 -17.35 10.91 -13.41
N GLU A 302 -17.12 9.66 -13.84
CA GLU A 302 -16.22 8.73 -13.15
C GLU A 302 -14.79 9.28 -13.12
N GLU A 303 -14.28 9.77 -14.26
CA GLU A 303 -12.93 10.35 -14.32
C GLU A 303 -12.83 11.65 -13.48
N ALA A 304 -13.90 12.46 -13.44
CA ALA A 304 -13.97 13.61 -12.55
C ALA A 304 -13.83 13.21 -11.07
N ILE A 305 -14.44 12.11 -10.64
CA ILE A 305 -14.25 11.57 -9.29
C ILE A 305 -12.79 11.15 -9.08
N ARG A 306 -12.19 10.43 -10.05
CA ARG A 306 -10.81 9.92 -9.94
C ARG A 306 -9.77 11.03 -9.82
N ILE A 307 -9.94 12.12 -10.57
CA ILE A 307 -9.05 13.29 -10.53
C ILE A 307 -9.09 13.97 -9.15
N GLN A 308 -10.29 14.05 -8.57
CA GLN A 308 -10.54 14.76 -7.31
C GLN A 308 -10.39 13.87 -6.07
N ALA A 309 -10.35 12.54 -6.23
CA ALA A 309 -10.11 11.58 -5.16
C ALA A 309 -8.67 11.64 -4.64
N ALA A 310 -8.42 10.94 -3.53
CA ALA A 310 -7.09 10.87 -2.94
C ALA A 310 -6.08 10.23 -3.92
N PRO A 311 -4.79 10.62 -3.89
CA PRO A 311 -3.79 10.16 -4.86
C PRO A 311 -3.68 8.63 -4.99
N TRP A 312 -3.84 7.90 -3.88
CA TRP A 312 -3.78 6.43 -3.86
C TRP A 312 -5.04 5.74 -4.42
N GLN A 313 -6.12 6.48 -4.68
CA GLN A 313 -7.39 5.96 -5.21
C GLN A 313 -7.57 6.22 -6.71
N LYS A 314 -6.65 6.94 -7.36
CA LYS A 314 -6.76 7.32 -8.78
C LYS A 314 -7.07 6.13 -9.70
N ASN A 315 -6.42 4.99 -9.44
CA ASN A 315 -6.59 3.76 -10.21
C ASN A 315 -7.36 2.67 -9.43
N SER A 316 -8.12 3.03 -8.39
CA SER A 316 -8.95 2.09 -7.62
C SER A 316 -10.24 1.72 -8.37
N ASN A 317 -10.88 0.63 -7.97
CA ASN A 317 -12.22 0.25 -8.40
C ASN A 317 -13.25 1.02 -7.56
N LEU A 318 -13.71 2.17 -8.06
CA LEU A 318 -14.63 3.07 -7.36
C LEU A 318 -16.06 2.82 -7.84
N VAL A 319 -16.94 2.40 -6.94
CA VAL A 319 -18.37 2.24 -7.20
C VAL A 319 -19.10 3.43 -6.63
N ILE A 320 -19.81 4.15 -7.49
CA ILE A 320 -20.59 5.33 -7.10
C ILE A 320 -21.87 4.85 -6.44
N THR A 321 -22.22 5.43 -5.29
CA THR A 321 -23.35 5.00 -4.46
C THR A 321 -24.48 6.03 -4.39
N GLY A 322 -24.35 7.15 -5.11
CA GLY A 322 -25.34 8.24 -5.17
C GLY A 322 -24.74 9.58 -4.76
N ARG A 323 -25.61 10.49 -4.29
CA ARG A 323 -25.24 11.81 -3.76
C ARG A 323 -25.68 11.96 -2.31
N ASP A 324 -25.02 12.84 -1.55
CA ASP A 324 -25.46 13.23 -0.21
C ASP A 324 -26.53 14.35 -0.25
N GLU A 325 -26.95 14.82 0.92
CA GLU A 325 -27.95 15.89 1.08
C GLU A 325 -27.51 17.22 0.45
N ASP A 326 -26.20 17.45 0.35
CA ASP A 326 -25.59 18.65 -0.24
C ASP A 326 -25.37 18.49 -1.76
N GLY A 327 -25.76 17.35 -2.34
CA GLY A 327 -25.61 17.05 -3.77
C GLY A 327 -24.21 16.54 -4.15
N ASN A 328 -23.32 16.30 -3.18
CA ASN A 328 -21.97 15.80 -3.43
C ASN A 328 -21.98 14.30 -3.74
N LEU A 329 -21.19 13.87 -4.72
CA LEU A 329 -21.08 12.46 -5.10
C LEU A 329 -20.48 11.60 -3.98
N ARG A 330 -21.06 10.43 -3.76
CA ARG A 330 -20.62 9.43 -2.81
C ARG A 330 -20.15 8.20 -3.55
N TYR A 331 -19.04 7.62 -3.09
CA TYR A 331 -18.48 6.42 -3.69
C TYR A 331 -17.87 5.50 -2.63
N VAL A 332 -17.76 4.23 -2.98
CA VAL A 332 -17.05 3.22 -2.21
C VAL A 332 -15.92 2.67 -3.07
N ASP A 333 -14.73 2.60 -2.48
CA ASP A 333 -13.62 1.88 -3.07
C ASP A 333 -13.77 0.38 -2.77
N ILE A 334 -14.13 -0.41 -3.79
CA ILE A 334 -14.29 -1.87 -3.69
C ILE A 334 -13.01 -2.62 -4.07
N SER A 335 -11.90 -1.92 -4.29
CA SER A 335 -10.59 -2.53 -4.61
C SER A 335 -10.14 -3.56 -3.59
N PHE A 336 -10.56 -3.41 -2.32
CA PHE A 336 -10.22 -4.34 -1.25
C PHE A 336 -10.86 -5.72 -1.43
N LEU A 337 -11.95 -5.85 -2.21
CA LEU A 337 -12.60 -7.12 -2.48
C LEU A 337 -11.83 -7.96 -3.51
N ASP A 338 -11.10 -7.30 -4.41
CA ASP A 338 -10.41 -7.95 -5.51
C ASP A 338 -8.92 -8.17 -5.18
N PRO A 339 -8.52 -9.37 -4.73
CA PRO A 339 -7.12 -9.65 -4.42
C PRO A 339 -6.21 -9.57 -5.65
N TYR A 340 -6.76 -9.69 -6.87
CA TYR A 340 -6.00 -9.60 -8.13
C TYR A 340 -5.95 -8.18 -8.70
N ASN A 341 -6.53 -7.20 -7.99
CA ASN A 341 -6.44 -5.80 -8.38
C ASN A 341 -4.99 -5.34 -8.54
N TYR A 342 -4.03 -6.00 -7.87
CA TYR A 342 -2.60 -5.82 -8.08
C TYR A 342 -2.18 -5.77 -9.56
N PHE A 343 -2.75 -6.63 -10.41
CA PHE A 343 -2.47 -6.65 -11.85
C PHE A 343 -3.37 -5.72 -12.67
N LYS A 344 -4.56 -5.39 -12.15
CA LYS A 344 -5.55 -4.59 -12.87
C LYS A 344 -5.27 -3.10 -12.76
N ARG A 345 -4.78 -2.60 -11.62
CA ARG A 345 -4.49 -1.17 -11.43
C ARG A 345 -3.55 -0.59 -12.49
N PRO A 346 -2.44 -1.26 -12.87
CA PRO A 346 -1.61 -0.83 -14.00
C PRO A 346 -2.35 -0.79 -15.33
N ILE A 347 -3.24 -1.76 -15.59
CA ILE A 347 -4.07 -1.81 -16.80
C ILE A 347 -5.08 -0.65 -16.80
N THR A 348 -5.77 -0.43 -15.68
CA THR A 348 -6.67 0.71 -15.49
C THR A 348 -5.93 2.04 -15.69
N ALA A 349 -4.71 2.19 -15.16
CA ALA A 349 -3.89 3.38 -15.42
C ALA A 349 -3.62 3.59 -16.92
N MET A 350 -3.39 2.52 -17.70
CA MET A 350 -3.20 2.61 -19.15
C MET A 350 -4.50 2.87 -19.94
N MET A 351 -5.66 2.49 -19.39
CA MET A 351 -6.96 2.67 -20.03
C MET A 351 -7.64 4.00 -19.70
N ARG A 352 -7.14 4.75 -18.71
CA ARG A 352 -7.66 6.07 -18.33
C ARG A 352 -7.36 7.12 -19.41
N ASP A 353 -8.21 8.13 -19.48
CA ASP A 353 -8.05 9.28 -20.37
C ASP A 353 -6.95 10.22 -19.84
N GLN A 354 -5.69 9.79 -19.99
CA GLN A 354 -4.50 10.51 -19.55
C GLN A 354 -3.34 10.32 -20.56
N PRO A 355 -2.33 11.22 -20.57
CA PRO A 355 -1.18 11.09 -21.47
C PRO A 355 -0.46 9.74 -21.31
N PHE A 356 0.03 9.19 -22.43
CA PHE A 356 0.64 7.86 -22.46
C PHE A 356 1.88 7.73 -21.56
N ASP A 357 2.71 8.78 -21.48
CA ASP A 357 3.89 8.79 -20.60
C ASP A 357 3.49 8.73 -19.12
N ASP A 358 2.47 9.50 -18.73
CA ASP A 358 1.92 9.50 -17.36
C ASP A 358 1.28 8.16 -17.01
N ALA A 359 0.63 7.52 -17.98
CA ALA A 359 0.06 6.20 -17.82
C ALA A 359 1.14 5.14 -17.51
N ILE A 360 2.29 5.17 -18.19
CA ILE A 360 3.42 4.28 -17.91
C ILE A 360 3.98 4.51 -16.50
N VAL A 361 4.21 5.77 -16.13
CA VAL A 361 4.75 6.12 -14.80
C VAL A 361 3.78 5.71 -13.70
N SER A 362 2.49 5.98 -13.87
CA SER A 362 1.41 5.60 -12.94
C SER A 362 1.29 4.09 -12.80
N ALA A 363 1.34 3.35 -13.91
CA ALA A 363 1.31 1.89 -13.91
C ALA A 363 2.52 1.28 -13.18
N ALA A 364 3.73 1.80 -13.44
CA ALA A 364 4.95 1.37 -12.75
C ALA A 364 4.90 1.69 -11.25
N ALA A 365 4.43 2.89 -10.89
CA ALA A 365 4.26 3.32 -9.51
C ALA A 365 3.26 2.41 -8.77
N ASP A 366 2.10 2.11 -9.35
CA ASP A 366 1.10 1.23 -8.74
C ASP A 366 1.61 -0.21 -8.57
N MET A 367 2.39 -0.73 -9.52
CA MET A 367 2.97 -2.07 -9.45
C MET A 367 4.05 -2.20 -8.36
N LEU A 368 4.87 -1.15 -8.17
CA LEU A 368 6.01 -1.14 -7.24
C LEU A 368 5.66 -0.61 -5.85
N SER A 369 4.61 0.22 -5.72
CA SER A 369 4.20 0.84 -4.45
C SER A 369 4.00 -0.15 -3.29
N PRO A 370 3.49 -1.39 -3.49
CA PRO A 370 3.33 -2.31 -2.38
C PRO A 370 4.66 -2.84 -1.81
N PHE A 371 5.74 -2.80 -2.61
CA PHE A 371 7.08 -3.28 -2.21
C PHE A 371 7.97 -2.16 -1.69
N LEU A 372 7.76 -0.94 -2.17
CA LEU A 372 8.52 0.25 -1.78
C LEU A 372 7.81 1.10 -0.72
N GLY A 373 6.56 0.77 -0.41
CA GLY A 373 5.75 1.47 0.58
C GLY A 373 6.45 1.52 1.93
N THR A 374 6.50 2.70 2.52
CA THR A 374 7.14 2.95 3.81
C THR A 374 6.43 2.18 4.92
N ASP A 375 7.21 1.75 5.91
CA ASP A 375 6.64 1.18 7.13
C ASP A 375 5.73 2.20 7.83
N ILE A 376 4.64 1.76 8.47
CA ILE A 376 3.64 2.65 9.09
C ILE A 376 4.30 3.57 10.12
N ALA A 377 5.20 3.04 10.95
CA ALA A 377 5.90 3.83 11.97
C ALA A 377 6.90 4.80 11.33
N ALA A 378 7.66 4.34 10.33
CA ALA A 378 8.61 5.17 9.60
C ALA A 378 7.91 6.30 8.84
N GLY A 379 6.77 6.01 8.22
CA GLY A 379 5.90 6.98 7.55
C GLY A 379 5.44 8.07 8.50
N ALA A 380 4.91 7.71 9.66
CA ALA A 380 4.46 8.69 10.66
C ALA A 380 5.61 9.60 11.14
N LEU A 381 6.82 9.05 11.36
CA LEU A 381 8.00 9.85 11.73
C LEU A 381 8.45 10.79 10.60
N MET A 382 8.42 10.32 9.35
CA MET A 382 8.73 11.15 8.19
C MET A 382 7.71 12.28 8.00
N GLU A 383 6.43 12.01 8.24
CA GLU A 383 5.38 13.05 8.20
C GLU A 383 5.59 14.12 9.28
N ILE A 384 6.02 13.73 10.50
CA ILE A 384 6.36 14.66 11.58
C ILE A 384 7.58 15.50 11.18
N TYR A 385 8.64 14.86 10.68
CA TYR A 385 9.86 15.55 10.25
C TYR A 385 9.60 16.54 9.10
N ALA A 386 8.79 16.14 8.12
CA ALA A 386 8.40 16.98 7.00
C ALA A 386 7.26 17.97 7.34
N ASN A 387 6.68 17.86 8.55
CA ASN A 387 5.43 18.51 8.97
C ASN A 387 4.32 18.49 7.91
N LYS A 388 4.17 17.36 7.21
CA LYS A 388 3.22 17.17 6.12
C LYS A 388 2.74 15.73 6.09
N THR A 389 1.42 15.53 6.20
CA THR A 389 0.77 14.23 6.10
C THR A 389 0.67 13.78 4.64
N ALA A 390 0.40 12.49 4.42
CA ALA A 390 0.12 11.93 3.09
C ALA A 390 -1.06 12.62 2.35
N THR A 391 -1.97 13.28 3.08
CA THR A 391 -3.09 14.06 2.51
C THR A 391 -2.74 15.53 2.27
N GLY A 392 -1.50 15.94 2.55
CA GLY A 392 -1.03 17.32 2.39
C GLY A 392 -1.33 18.26 3.57
N GLY A 393 -1.96 17.76 4.65
CA GLY A 393 -2.20 18.54 5.87
C GLY A 393 -0.94 18.70 6.70
N GLN A 394 -0.88 19.74 7.55
CA GLN A 394 0.21 19.89 8.52
C GLN A 394 -0.01 18.95 9.72
N VAL A 395 1.06 18.38 10.26
CA VAL A 395 0.99 17.52 11.46
C VAL A 395 0.81 18.38 12.71
N PHE A 396 1.55 19.47 12.80
CA PHE A 396 1.45 20.47 13.86
C PHE A 396 1.58 21.87 13.27
N LYS A 397 0.99 22.87 13.93
CA LYS A 397 1.09 24.27 13.49
C LYS A 397 2.37 24.89 14.02
N VAL A 398 3.21 25.42 13.12
CA VAL A 398 4.54 25.96 13.44
C VAL A 398 4.50 27.14 14.43
N HIS A 399 3.39 27.88 14.47
CA HIS A 399 3.20 29.05 15.33
C HIS A 399 2.44 28.76 16.63
N ASP A 400 2.02 27.52 16.88
CA ASP A 400 1.40 27.14 18.15
C ASP A 400 2.45 27.03 19.26
N SER A 401 2.01 26.99 20.53
CA SER A 401 2.92 26.77 21.66
C SER A 401 3.61 25.42 21.55
N VAL A 402 4.83 25.31 22.11
CA VAL A 402 5.60 24.05 22.09
C VAL A 402 4.78 22.89 22.68
N ASP A 403 4.04 23.15 23.77
CA ASP A 403 3.17 22.15 24.39
C ASP A 403 2.08 21.66 23.42
N GLN A 404 1.47 22.56 22.65
CA GLN A 404 0.45 22.21 21.67
C GLN A 404 1.05 21.44 20.49
N GLN A 405 2.23 21.84 20.01
CA GLN A 405 2.95 21.10 18.96
C GLN A 405 3.31 19.69 19.42
N LEU A 406 3.75 19.52 20.68
CA LEU A 406 4.03 18.21 21.27
C LEU A 406 2.77 17.36 21.39
N LEU A 407 1.64 17.94 21.77
CA LEU A 407 0.35 17.24 21.81
C LEU A 407 -0.11 16.78 20.41
N ASP A 408 0.05 17.64 19.40
CA ASP A 408 -0.31 17.31 18.01
C ASP A 408 0.58 16.17 17.46
N ILE A 409 1.90 16.24 17.71
CA ILE A 409 2.86 15.18 17.35
C ILE A 409 2.51 13.88 18.09
N ALA A 410 2.22 13.95 19.38
CA ALA A 410 1.85 12.79 20.19
C ALA A 410 0.53 12.16 19.72
N ASP A 411 -0.48 12.95 19.37
CA ASP A 411 -1.74 12.45 18.83
C ASP A 411 -1.56 11.83 17.43
N HIS A 412 -0.69 12.40 16.59
CA HIS A 412 -0.34 11.82 15.29
C HIS A 412 0.34 10.45 15.44
N LEU A 413 1.34 10.36 16.32
CA LEU A 413 2.00 9.08 16.65
C LEU A 413 1.01 8.07 17.24
N ARG A 414 0.17 8.49 18.20
CA ARG A 414 -0.89 7.66 18.80
C ARG A 414 -1.80 7.09 17.70
N LYS A 415 -2.27 7.91 16.77
CA LYS A 415 -3.14 7.47 15.66
C LYS A 415 -2.44 6.49 14.72
N ALA A 416 -1.14 6.67 14.48
CA ALA A 416 -0.34 5.76 13.66
C ALA A 416 -0.20 4.38 14.32
N VAL A 417 0.08 4.32 15.63
CA VAL A 417 0.35 3.07 16.34
C VAL A 417 -0.88 2.38 16.94
N GLN A 418 -2.00 3.09 17.12
CA GLN A 418 -3.18 2.51 17.77
C GLN A 418 -3.80 1.35 16.97
N PRO A 419 -4.35 0.33 17.64
CA PRO A 419 -5.11 -0.73 16.98
C PRO A 419 -6.28 -0.20 16.14
N GLY A 420 -6.64 -0.92 15.07
CA GLY A 420 -7.73 -0.51 14.18
C GLY A 420 -9.07 -0.36 14.91
N ILE A 421 -9.39 -1.25 15.86
CA ILE A 421 -10.60 -1.15 16.68
C ILE A 421 -10.71 0.16 17.45
N ALA A 422 -9.59 0.70 17.95
CA ALA A 422 -9.58 1.99 18.63
C ALA A 422 -9.95 3.12 17.66
N SER A 423 -9.45 3.05 16.42
CA SER A 423 -9.84 4.00 15.36
C SER A 423 -11.32 3.88 14.98
N ASN A 424 -11.88 2.68 14.90
CA ASN A 424 -13.31 2.48 14.66
C ASN A 424 -14.17 3.07 15.79
N LEU A 425 -13.84 2.78 17.05
CA LEU A 425 -14.52 3.32 18.22
C LEU A 425 -14.46 4.85 18.28
N GLU A 426 -13.27 5.42 18.06
CA GLU A 426 -13.06 6.87 18.02
C GLU A 426 -13.97 7.53 16.97
N ARG A 427 -14.04 6.96 15.76
CA ARG A 427 -14.90 7.49 14.69
C ARG A 427 -16.38 7.32 14.96
N THR A 428 -16.81 6.18 15.50
CA THR A 428 -18.21 5.97 15.91
C THR A 428 -18.60 6.96 17.00
N TRP A 429 -17.71 7.24 17.96
CA TRP A 429 -17.97 8.23 18.99
C TRP A 429 -18.06 9.65 18.45
N LYS A 430 -17.21 10.02 17.48
CA LYS A 430 -17.31 11.28 16.73
C LYS A 430 -18.62 11.40 15.97
N ALA A 431 -19.10 10.31 15.35
CA ALA A 431 -20.40 10.27 14.69
C ALA A 431 -21.56 10.49 15.66
N MET A 432 -21.55 9.87 16.85
CA MET A 432 -22.58 10.09 17.88
C MET A 432 -22.63 11.54 18.38
N ARG A 433 -21.51 12.26 18.33
CA ARG A 433 -21.40 13.67 18.72
C ARG A 433 -21.62 14.65 17.58
N GLU A 434 -21.97 14.14 16.40
CA GLU A 434 -22.13 14.94 15.17
C GLU A 434 -20.90 15.80 14.83
N GLU A 435 -19.71 15.33 15.21
CA GLU A 435 -18.48 16.04 14.91
C GLU A 435 -18.24 16.07 13.39
N ARG A 436 -17.43 17.05 12.95
CA ARG A 436 -17.01 17.19 11.55
C ARG A 436 -15.51 16.91 11.44
N THR A 437 -15.11 16.35 10.31
CA THR A 437 -13.70 16.25 9.93
C THR A 437 -13.09 17.64 9.72
N ALA A 438 -11.76 17.72 9.67
CA ALA A 438 -11.06 18.97 9.32
C ALA A 438 -11.47 19.51 7.93
N GLY A 439 -11.92 18.62 7.02
CA GLY A 439 -12.49 18.98 5.72
C GLY A 439 -13.99 19.24 5.73
N GLY A 440 -14.62 19.45 6.89
CA GLY A 440 -16.02 19.83 7.00
C GLY A 440 -17.05 18.70 6.88
N LYS A 441 -16.66 17.49 6.45
CA LYS A 441 -17.56 16.31 6.36
C LYS A 441 -18.07 15.89 7.75
N LYS A 442 -19.38 15.76 7.93
CA LYS A 442 -20.03 15.20 9.13
C LYS A 442 -19.77 13.68 9.22
N TYR A 443 -19.46 13.19 10.41
CA TYR A 443 -19.40 11.75 10.67
C TYR A 443 -20.84 11.20 10.77
N ASP A 444 -21.16 10.22 9.94
CA ASP A 444 -22.48 9.56 9.91
C ASP A 444 -22.43 8.17 10.58
N LEU A 445 -23.47 7.83 11.34
CA LEU A 445 -23.52 6.56 12.09
C LEU A 445 -23.66 5.35 11.18
N VAL A 446 -24.39 5.46 10.07
CA VAL A 446 -24.53 4.37 9.10
C VAL A 446 -23.20 4.15 8.39
N ASP A 447 -22.52 5.22 7.97
CA ASP A 447 -21.21 5.15 7.33
C ASP A 447 -20.15 4.54 8.25
N GLU A 448 -20.14 4.93 9.52
CA GLU A 448 -19.21 4.33 10.48
C GLU A 448 -19.56 2.88 10.79
N GLY A 449 -20.86 2.53 10.84
CA GLY A 449 -21.35 1.15 10.94
C GLY A 449 -20.91 0.26 9.79
N LEU A 450 -21.05 0.73 8.55
CA LEU A 450 -20.49 0.08 7.35
C LEU A 450 -18.96 -0.05 7.45
N GLY A 451 -18.31 0.95 8.07
CA GLY A 451 -16.88 0.93 8.38
C GLY A 451 -16.46 -0.28 9.21
N TRP A 452 -17.27 -0.72 10.17
CA TRP A 452 -16.98 -1.91 11.00
C TRP A 452 -16.91 -3.20 10.17
N ILE A 453 -17.70 -3.30 9.11
CA ILE A 453 -17.73 -4.46 8.21
C ILE A 453 -16.85 -4.29 6.95
N GLY A 454 -15.96 -3.28 6.94
CA GLY A 454 -14.99 -3.10 5.87
C GLY A 454 -15.38 -2.08 4.79
N TRP A 455 -16.62 -1.62 4.77
CA TRP A 455 -17.14 -0.73 3.73
C TRP A 455 -16.92 0.73 4.15
N ARG A 456 -16.20 1.51 3.33
CA ARG A 456 -15.92 2.92 3.63
C ARG A 456 -16.52 3.80 2.55
N VAL A 457 -17.57 4.52 2.93
CA VAL A 457 -18.22 5.49 2.04
C VAL A 457 -17.47 6.81 2.09
N SER A 458 -16.95 7.20 0.94
CA SER A 458 -16.27 8.47 0.73
C SER A 458 -17.24 9.44 0.07
N THR A 459 -17.14 10.71 0.47
CA THR A 459 -17.90 11.80 -0.15
C THR A 459 -16.89 12.67 -0.87
N LEU A 460 -17.12 12.92 -2.14
CA LEU A 460 -16.29 13.83 -2.92
C LEU A 460 -16.71 15.26 -2.60
N ASP A 461 -15.83 16.01 -1.94
CA ASP A 461 -16.01 17.45 -1.81
C ASP A 461 -15.18 18.15 -2.91
N PRO A 462 -15.80 18.51 -4.05
CA PRO A 462 -15.08 19.12 -5.17
C PRO A 462 -14.49 20.48 -4.79
N ARG A 463 -15.12 21.21 -3.85
CA ARG A 463 -14.67 22.54 -3.40
C ARG A 463 -13.37 22.42 -2.62
N THR A 464 -13.35 21.50 -1.66
CA THR A 464 -12.16 21.23 -0.86
C THR A 464 -11.02 20.65 -1.71
N SER A 465 -11.34 19.74 -2.64
CA SER A 465 -10.34 19.17 -3.55
C SER A 465 -9.72 20.25 -4.45
N LEU A 466 -10.55 21.12 -5.05
CA LEU A 466 -10.08 22.25 -5.87
C LEU A 466 -9.23 23.23 -5.05
N TYR A 467 -9.64 23.52 -3.81
CA TYR A 467 -8.88 24.38 -2.90
C TYR A 467 -7.48 23.83 -2.65
N TYR A 468 -7.34 22.54 -2.31
CA TYR A 468 -6.00 21.98 -2.08
C TYR A 468 -5.17 21.90 -3.37
N ARG A 469 -5.78 21.52 -4.51
CA ARG A 469 -5.10 21.44 -5.81
C ARG A 469 -4.59 22.78 -6.33
N SER A 470 -5.21 23.88 -5.91
CA SER A 470 -4.74 25.21 -6.28
C SER A 470 -3.39 25.60 -5.67
N PHE A 471 -3.03 25.01 -4.52
CA PHE A 471 -1.69 25.15 -3.93
C PHE A 471 -0.66 24.36 -4.74
N ASP A 472 -0.97 23.11 -5.10
CA ASP A 472 -0.12 22.30 -5.99
C ASP A 472 0.15 23.04 -7.31
N PHE A 473 -0.88 23.65 -7.90
CA PHE A 473 -0.74 24.50 -9.10
C PHE A 473 0.19 25.69 -8.89
N SER A 474 0.04 26.38 -7.75
CA SER A 474 0.86 27.55 -7.42
C SER A 474 2.34 27.17 -7.20
N ASP A 475 2.58 26.04 -6.52
CA ASP A 475 3.90 25.48 -6.29
C ASP A 475 4.55 25.04 -7.61
N ALA A 476 3.83 24.28 -8.45
CA ALA A 476 4.33 23.85 -9.76
C ALA A 476 4.70 25.04 -10.66
N LYS A 477 3.92 26.12 -10.62
CA LYS A 477 4.20 27.36 -11.35
C LYS A 477 5.42 28.11 -10.79
N ALA A 478 5.59 28.11 -9.47
CA ALA A 478 6.77 28.67 -8.81
C ALA A 478 8.02 27.86 -9.18
N ASP A 479 7.93 26.54 -9.20
CA ASP A 479 9.01 25.63 -9.57
C ASP A 479 9.43 25.76 -11.04
N ALA A 480 8.46 25.92 -11.94
CA ALA A 480 8.76 26.27 -13.33
C ALA A 480 9.56 27.57 -13.42
N THR A 481 9.12 28.62 -12.71
CA THR A 481 9.81 29.92 -12.68
C THR A 481 11.21 29.82 -12.07
N ARG A 482 11.35 29.00 -11.02
CA ARG A 482 12.61 28.72 -10.33
C ARG A 482 13.60 28.01 -11.25
N THR A 483 13.14 27.01 -12.00
CA THR A 483 13.96 26.26 -12.99
C THR A 483 14.61 27.20 -14.01
N LEU A 484 13.86 28.18 -14.54
CA LEU A 484 14.45 29.18 -15.42
C LEU A 484 15.36 30.15 -14.65
N SER A 485 14.91 30.62 -13.49
CA SER A 485 15.65 31.61 -12.69
C SER A 485 16.98 31.08 -12.19
N GLU A 486 17.11 29.79 -11.88
CA GLU A 486 18.36 29.14 -11.50
C GLU A 486 19.42 29.28 -12.60
N VAL A 487 19.03 29.05 -13.86
CA VAL A 487 19.93 29.20 -15.01
C VAL A 487 20.22 30.67 -15.32
N LEU A 488 19.22 31.55 -15.24
CA LEU A 488 19.42 32.97 -15.51
C LEU A 488 20.33 33.65 -14.47
N ASN A 489 20.25 33.23 -13.21
CA ASN A 489 21.01 33.80 -12.10
C ASN A 489 22.30 33.03 -11.76
N ASP A 490 22.69 32.04 -12.56
CA ASP A 490 23.89 31.24 -12.32
C ASP A 490 25.16 32.13 -12.34
N PRO A 491 26.01 32.12 -11.30
CA PRO A 491 27.26 32.88 -11.27
C PRO A 491 28.28 32.41 -12.32
N ASN A 492 28.10 31.25 -12.94
CA ASN A 492 29.00 30.72 -13.95
C ASN A 492 28.64 31.26 -15.36
N GLN A 493 29.42 30.86 -16.36
CA GLN A 493 29.10 31.14 -17.75
C GLN A 493 27.93 30.24 -18.19
N VAL A 494 26.92 30.85 -18.81
CA VAL A 494 25.73 30.16 -19.32
C VAL A 494 25.62 30.45 -20.80
N SER A 495 25.54 29.39 -21.61
CA SER A 495 25.38 29.49 -23.05
C SER A 495 23.93 29.79 -23.46
N ASP A 496 23.74 30.39 -24.63
CA ASP A 496 22.42 30.63 -25.20
C ASP A 496 21.56 29.36 -25.29
N ARG A 497 22.18 28.21 -25.61
CA ARG A 497 21.49 26.92 -25.66
C ARG A 497 20.93 26.51 -24.30
N GLN A 498 21.65 26.78 -23.21
CA GLN A 498 21.17 26.51 -21.85
C GLN A 498 20.00 27.42 -21.49
N ILE A 499 20.03 28.70 -21.89
CA ILE A 499 18.92 29.64 -21.67
C ILE A 499 17.67 29.17 -22.42
N VAL A 500 17.81 28.81 -23.69
CA VAL A 500 16.70 28.28 -24.52
C VAL A 500 16.13 27.00 -23.89
N SER A 501 16.99 26.03 -23.56
CA SER A 501 16.55 24.77 -22.97
C SER A 501 15.86 24.95 -21.61
N ALA A 502 16.37 25.86 -20.77
CA ALA A 502 15.76 26.20 -19.49
C ALA A 502 14.41 26.89 -19.66
N TYR A 503 14.30 27.79 -20.64
CA TYR A 503 13.05 28.46 -20.99
C TYR A 503 12.01 27.45 -21.48
N GLU A 504 12.35 26.60 -22.44
CA GLU A 504 11.46 25.55 -22.94
C GLU A 504 11.04 24.59 -21.82
N ARG A 505 11.96 24.19 -20.94
CA ARG A 505 11.65 23.33 -19.79
C ARG A 505 10.68 24.02 -18.83
N SER A 506 10.94 25.28 -18.47
CA SER A 506 10.02 26.09 -17.67
C SER A 506 8.64 26.22 -18.32
N MET A 507 8.58 26.42 -19.64
CA MET A 507 7.32 26.54 -20.37
C MET A 507 6.54 25.23 -20.44
N ARG A 508 7.24 24.08 -20.58
CA ARG A 508 6.61 22.76 -20.50
C ARG A 508 6.00 22.52 -19.12
N MET A 509 6.80 22.70 -18.05
CA MET A 509 6.33 22.55 -16.66
C MET A 509 5.14 23.45 -16.35
N ARG A 510 5.20 24.71 -16.82
CA ARG A 510 4.10 25.65 -16.64
C ARG A 510 2.86 25.20 -17.41
N SER A 511 2.99 24.80 -18.69
CA SER A 511 1.86 24.35 -19.50
C SER A 511 1.19 23.11 -18.91
N GLU A 512 1.97 22.17 -18.39
CA GLU A 512 1.49 20.99 -17.67
C GLU A 512 0.68 21.39 -16.43
N ALA A 513 1.22 22.28 -15.59
CA ALA A 513 0.50 22.78 -14.41
C ALA A 513 -0.86 23.44 -14.77
N TYR A 514 -0.94 24.22 -15.86
CA TYR A 514 -2.23 24.77 -16.31
C TYR A 514 -3.16 23.69 -16.85
N ARG A 515 -2.67 22.71 -17.61
CA ARG A 515 -3.51 21.61 -18.11
C ARG A 515 -4.13 20.83 -16.96
N ASP A 516 -3.33 20.42 -15.99
CA ASP A 516 -3.79 19.69 -14.81
C ASP A 516 -4.86 20.47 -14.04
N MET A 517 -4.63 21.77 -13.86
CA MET A 517 -5.57 22.64 -13.16
C MET A 517 -6.85 22.91 -13.96
N ILE A 518 -6.77 23.02 -15.29
CA ILE A 518 -7.94 23.13 -16.17
C ILE A 518 -8.76 21.85 -16.11
N THR A 519 -8.12 20.68 -16.18
CA THR A 519 -8.79 19.38 -16.02
C THR A 519 -9.48 19.31 -14.66
N MET A 520 -8.79 19.68 -13.58
CA MET A 520 -9.37 19.74 -12.24
C MET A 520 -10.60 20.66 -12.17
N ILE A 521 -10.53 21.85 -12.77
CA ILE A 521 -11.65 22.80 -12.84
C ILE A 521 -12.84 22.22 -13.61
N ASN A 522 -12.59 21.57 -14.75
CA ASN A 522 -13.64 20.93 -15.55
C ASN A 522 -14.30 19.77 -14.78
N SER A 523 -13.49 18.94 -14.09
CA SER A 523 -14.00 17.88 -13.20
C SER A 523 -14.83 18.45 -12.04
N SER A 524 -14.39 19.57 -11.46
CA SER A 524 -15.12 20.31 -10.42
C SER A 524 -16.46 20.86 -10.93
N ARG A 525 -16.52 21.43 -12.14
CA ARG A 525 -17.77 21.86 -12.78
C ARG A 525 -18.74 20.69 -12.91
N ARG A 526 -18.25 19.57 -13.44
CA ARG A 526 -19.03 18.36 -13.63
C ARG A 526 -19.56 17.77 -12.33
N SER A 527 -18.76 17.89 -11.26
CA SER A 527 -19.15 17.45 -9.92
C SER A 527 -20.19 18.35 -9.25
N GLY A 528 -20.56 19.48 -9.87
CA GLY A 528 -21.66 20.34 -9.45
C GLY A 528 -21.25 21.75 -9.02
N LEU A 529 -19.97 22.12 -9.08
CA LEU A 529 -19.55 23.49 -8.75
C LEU A 529 -19.89 24.48 -9.86
N SER A 530 -20.51 25.59 -9.48
CA SER A 530 -20.73 26.72 -10.40
C SER A 530 -19.43 27.46 -10.70
N ASP A 531 -19.36 28.13 -11.85
CA ASP A 531 -18.21 28.98 -12.22
C ASP A 531 -17.91 30.06 -11.16
N GLN A 532 -18.94 30.54 -10.45
CA GLN A 532 -18.79 31.52 -9.38
C GLN A 532 -18.06 30.92 -8.17
N GLU A 533 -18.44 29.71 -7.76
CA GLU A 533 -17.79 29.00 -6.65
C GLU A 533 -16.35 28.63 -7.00
N ILE A 534 -16.10 28.14 -8.21
CA ILE A 534 -14.75 27.83 -8.69
C ILE A 534 -13.89 29.10 -8.64
N ALA A 535 -14.37 30.20 -9.22
CA ALA A 535 -13.65 31.47 -9.18
C ALA A 535 -13.39 31.97 -7.75
N GLN A 536 -14.33 31.74 -6.83
CA GLN A 536 -14.16 32.08 -5.41
C GLN A 536 -13.08 31.23 -4.75
N VAL A 537 -13.05 29.92 -5.00
CA VAL A 537 -12.02 29.00 -4.48
C VAL A 537 -10.64 29.35 -5.01
N LEU A 538 -10.50 29.66 -6.30
CA LEU A 538 -9.22 30.09 -6.89
C LEU A 538 -8.72 31.39 -6.24
N ARG A 539 -9.62 32.33 -5.95
CA ARG A 539 -9.25 33.59 -5.28
C ARG A 539 -8.87 33.38 -3.82
N SER A 540 -9.58 32.52 -3.09
CA SER A 540 -9.31 32.25 -1.67
C SER A 540 -8.01 31.47 -1.44
N SER A 541 -7.47 30.85 -2.49
CA SER A 541 -6.23 30.08 -2.48
C SER A 541 -5.02 30.84 -3.05
N ASN A 542 -5.10 32.16 -3.18
CA ASN A 542 -4.04 33.02 -3.70
C ASN A 542 -3.66 32.77 -5.18
N VAL A 543 -4.52 32.13 -5.98
CA VAL A 543 -4.34 32.12 -7.44
C VAL A 543 -4.55 33.54 -7.97
N SER A 544 -3.60 34.04 -8.77
CA SER A 544 -3.66 35.42 -9.27
C SER A 544 -4.90 35.63 -10.13
N GLN A 545 -5.45 36.85 -10.16
CA GLN A 545 -6.64 37.13 -10.98
C GLN A 545 -6.43 36.90 -12.48
N ALA A 546 -5.19 37.01 -12.96
CA ALA A 546 -4.85 36.71 -14.35
C ALA A 546 -4.89 35.20 -14.60
N ASP A 547 -4.30 34.42 -13.69
CA ASP A 547 -4.30 32.96 -13.78
C ASP A 547 -5.70 32.39 -13.61
N ALA A 548 -6.47 32.87 -12.63
CA ALA A 548 -7.85 32.44 -12.43
C ALA A 548 -8.69 32.72 -13.69
N ARG A 549 -8.52 33.88 -14.34
CA ARG A 549 -9.23 34.16 -15.61
C ARG A 549 -8.81 33.21 -16.73
N ALA A 550 -7.52 32.94 -16.89
CA ALA A 550 -7.02 32.04 -17.92
C ALA A 550 -7.46 30.59 -17.68
N LEU A 551 -7.42 30.12 -16.43
CA LEU A 551 -7.90 28.80 -16.02
C LEU A 551 -9.40 28.64 -16.28
N MET A 552 -10.21 29.64 -15.91
CA MET A 552 -11.65 29.61 -16.14
C MET A 552 -12.02 29.58 -17.63
N SER A 553 -11.21 30.20 -18.50
CA SER A 553 -11.37 30.16 -19.96
C SER A 553 -10.68 28.97 -20.63
N SER A 554 -10.12 28.03 -19.87
CA SER A 554 -9.35 26.87 -20.36
C SER A 554 -8.18 27.27 -21.27
N GLN A 555 -7.52 28.39 -20.95
CA GLN A 555 -6.39 28.93 -21.70
C GLN A 555 -5.08 28.81 -20.89
N ILE A 556 -4.02 28.44 -21.58
CA ILE A 556 -2.65 28.50 -21.05
C ILE A 556 -2.07 29.85 -21.47
N PRO A 557 -1.91 30.81 -20.55
CA PRO A 557 -1.41 32.13 -20.91
C PRO A 557 0.06 32.03 -21.31
N PRO A 558 0.50 32.74 -22.36
CA PRO A 558 1.92 32.87 -22.65
C PRO A 558 2.61 33.52 -21.45
N TRP A 559 3.83 33.08 -21.17
CA TRP A 559 4.59 33.59 -20.04
C TRP A 559 5.95 34.08 -20.48
N ARG A 560 6.41 35.14 -19.83
CA ARG A 560 7.75 35.68 -20.01
C ARG A 560 8.28 36.22 -18.68
N PRO A 561 9.60 36.23 -18.47
CA PRO A 561 10.20 36.90 -17.34
C PRO A 561 9.77 38.37 -17.28
N THR A 562 9.39 38.84 -16.09
CA THR A 562 8.98 40.24 -15.91
C THR A 562 10.20 41.15 -15.78
N ARG A 563 10.08 42.42 -16.19
CA ARG A 563 11.12 43.44 -15.94
C ARG A 563 11.45 43.58 -14.45
N GLN A 564 10.49 43.33 -13.57
CA GLN A 564 10.71 43.33 -12.13
C GLN A 564 11.62 42.18 -11.67
N SER A 565 11.44 40.98 -12.25
CA SER A 565 12.33 39.85 -12.00
C SER A 565 13.75 40.13 -12.48
N GLU A 566 13.91 40.67 -13.69
CA GLU A 566 15.19 41.14 -14.24
C GLU A 566 15.86 42.17 -13.31
N MET A 567 15.16 43.25 -12.96
CA MET A 567 15.72 44.30 -12.10
C MET A 567 16.13 43.76 -10.71
N GLY A 568 15.32 42.86 -10.14
CA GLY A 568 15.64 42.23 -8.86
C GLY A 568 16.89 41.34 -8.95
N ALA A 569 17.00 40.55 -10.02
CA ALA A 569 18.18 39.73 -10.30
C ALA A 569 19.44 40.57 -10.49
N VAL A 570 19.37 41.62 -11.30
CA VAL A 570 20.49 42.55 -11.57
C VAL A 570 20.95 43.24 -10.30
N ARG A 571 20.03 43.77 -9.47
CA ARG A 571 20.41 44.41 -8.20
C ARG A 571 21.10 43.45 -7.24
N ARG A 572 20.62 42.20 -7.14
CA ARG A 572 21.27 41.17 -6.30
C ARG A 572 22.65 40.81 -6.84
N ALA A 573 22.77 40.65 -8.16
CA ALA A 573 24.04 40.37 -8.81
C ALA A 573 25.04 41.52 -8.63
N GLU A 574 24.62 42.78 -8.75
CA GLU A 574 25.49 43.93 -8.54
C GLU A 574 26.02 43.98 -7.10
N ALA A 575 25.17 43.68 -6.12
CA ALA A 575 25.54 43.65 -4.71
C ALA A 575 26.47 42.48 -4.32
N LEU A 576 26.29 41.30 -4.93
CA LEU A 576 26.99 40.07 -4.52
C LEU A 576 28.17 39.68 -5.43
N MET A 577 28.12 40.07 -6.71
CA MET A 577 29.01 39.58 -7.77
C MET A 577 29.63 40.71 -8.62
N GLY A 578 29.26 41.97 -8.37
CA GLY A 578 29.76 43.14 -9.08
C GLY A 578 29.01 43.48 -10.37
N ARG A 579 29.34 44.66 -10.93
CA ARG A 579 28.62 45.27 -12.06
C ARG A 579 28.72 44.49 -13.36
N GLU A 580 29.87 43.91 -13.66
CA GLU A 580 30.09 43.13 -14.87
C GLU A 580 29.13 41.93 -14.91
N LYS A 581 29.04 41.20 -13.79
CA LYS A 581 28.14 40.05 -13.67
C LYS A 581 26.67 40.44 -13.71
N ALA A 582 26.33 41.59 -13.13
CA ALA A 582 24.98 42.13 -13.19
C ALA A 582 24.56 42.45 -14.64
N MET A 583 25.48 42.91 -15.49
CA MET A 583 25.22 43.13 -16.91
C MET A 583 25.03 41.82 -17.67
N GLU A 584 25.86 40.79 -17.42
CA GLU A 584 25.65 39.46 -18.01
C GLU A 584 24.26 38.91 -17.68
N ILE A 585 23.85 38.97 -16.41
CA ILE A 585 22.52 38.48 -15.98
C ILE A 585 21.41 39.27 -16.67
N ARG A 586 21.56 40.60 -16.79
CA ARG A 586 20.60 41.43 -17.53
C ARG A 586 20.44 40.96 -18.97
N ASP A 587 21.55 40.65 -19.65
CA ASP A 587 21.52 40.21 -21.04
C ASP A 587 20.89 38.81 -21.20
N ARG A 588 21.11 37.92 -20.23
CA ARG A 588 20.41 36.61 -20.17
C ARG A 588 18.90 36.76 -20.04
N TYR A 589 18.44 37.65 -19.15
CA TYR A 589 17.01 37.94 -18.98
C TYR A 589 16.40 38.53 -20.26
N ARG A 590 17.10 39.45 -20.93
CA ARG A 590 16.67 40.00 -22.22
C ARG A 590 16.57 38.92 -23.29
N ARG A 591 17.55 38.02 -23.36
CA ARG A 591 17.53 36.89 -24.29
C ARG A 591 16.32 35.97 -24.05
N ALA A 592 16.04 35.62 -22.79
CA ALA A 592 14.84 34.85 -22.43
C ALA A 592 13.53 35.57 -22.80
N ILE A 593 13.48 36.91 -22.68
CA ILE A 593 12.33 37.71 -23.13
C ILE A 593 12.20 37.68 -24.66
N THR A 594 13.31 37.75 -25.41
CA THR A 594 13.26 37.66 -26.89
C THR A 594 12.75 36.28 -27.34
N ILE A 595 13.23 35.20 -26.72
CA ILE A 595 12.77 33.83 -27.02
C ILE A 595 11.25 33.68 -26.78
N SER A 596 10.67 34.45 -25.85
CA SER A 596 9.22 34.42 -25.60
C SER A 596 8.36 35.17 -26.64
N ALA A 597 8.98 35.95 -27.52
CA ALA A 597 8.29 36.78 -28.51
C ALA A 597 8.31 36.17 -29.93
N ASP A 598 9.20 35.21 -30.17
CA ASP A 598 9.24 34.34 -31.34
C ASP A 598 8.36 33.10 -31.11
#